data_AF-A0A1F5PF22-F1
#
_entry.id   AF-A0A1F5PF22-F1
#
_cell.length_a   1.000
_cell.length_b   1.000
_cell.length_c   1.000
_cell.angle_alpha   90.00
_cell.angle_beta   90.00
_cell.angle_gamma   90.00
#
_symmetry.space_group_name_H-M   'P 1'
#
loop_
_entity.id
_entity.type
_entity.pdbx_description
1 polymer ?
#
loop_
_entity_poly.entity_id
_entity_poly.type
_entity_poly.pdbx_seq_one_letter_code
_entity_poly.pdbx_strand_id
1 'polypeptide(L)'
;MKHLSACLSIVFLALLVATVVPLAAQEKGLPYVVEKDDTLWQLAGQKLNDPLLWEKIYERNPFLRADGRRFVKNGQVIVLIKPGEILQGLEELGITETFVPASELGLEAPKPIVITKSPDWLPYLVAVLAVLLVAILMGYYLLRRMLTADPGTSGPAQVPGGVTDESASLHFQEMAARLHNEATSDGVSARSFTVLRLESGRMWGILNVRYSNGRSVPRHLSGQRAYRALVRFPGGDSETLYMLQACGNDLRYGGISQYLPGPQFRFEVDNDLTPAWRPAFVAEAEIVPAAAPPELAPATPVAEEVEEDGGITIELRPQTDDQGRMVRVKGVRVGSFTFTQKGTETTFRFREEEELEPATVS
;
A
#
# COMPACT_ATOMS: atom_id res chain seq x y z
N MET A 1 15.15 -4.20 -6.14
CA MET A 1 16.18 -5.12 -5.58
C MET A 1 16.57 -4.82 -4.14
N LYS A 2 16.62 -3.55 -3.68
CA LYS A 2 16.99 -3.19 -2.29
C LYS A 2 16.06 -3.79 -1.20
N HIS A 3 14.75 -3.92 -1.46
CA HIS A 3 13.80 -4.51 -0.51
C HIS A 3 13.85 -6.05 -0.43
N LEU A 4 14.35 -6.72 -1.47
CA LEU A 4 14.53 -8.18 -1.46
C LEU A 4 15.72 -8.59 -0.57
N SER A 5 16.75 -7.74 -0.54
CA SER A 5 17.90 -7.89 0.36
C SER A 5 17.53 -7.63 1.81
N ALA A 6 16.61 -6.69 2.08
CA ALA A 6 16.12 -6.41 3.44
C ALA A 6 15.30 -7.58 4.03
N CYS A 7 14.38 -8.19 3.27
CA CYS A 7 13.63 -9.36 3.77
C CYS A 7 14.50 -10.60 3.98
N LEU A 8 15.48 -10.86 3.09
CA LEU A 8 16.42 -11.97 3.28
C LEU A 8 17.31 -11.75 4.52
N SER A 9 17.67 -10.49 4.80
CA SER A 9 18.48 -10.12 5.96
C SER A 9 17.71 -10.25 7.29
N ILE A 10 16.40 -9.97 7.32
CA ILE A 10 15.56 -10.13 8.52
C ILE A 10 15.36 -11.62 8.85
N VAL A 11 15.18 -12.49 7.85
CA VAL A 11 15.07 -13.95 8.08
C VAL A 11 16.41 -14.54 8.54
N PHE A 12 17.54 -14.08 7.99
CA PHE A 12 18.87 -14.50 8.44
C PHE A 12 19.19 -13.99 9.85
N LEU A 13 18.74 -12.78 10.22
CA LEU A 13 18.88 -12.23 11.57
C LEU A 13 18.02 -13.00 12.58
N ALA A 14 16.78 -13.35 12.23
CA ALA A 14 15.92 -14.18 13.09
C ALA A 14 16.48 -15.60 13.30
N LEU A 15 17.15 -16.17 12.28
CA LEU A 15 17.82 -17.47 12.39
C LEU A 15 19.14 -17.38 13.19
N LEU A 16 19.84 -16.24 13.15
CA LEU A 16 21.04 -16.00 13.96
C LEU A 16 20.72 -15.81 15.45
N VAL A 17 19.61 -15.14 15.77
CA VAL A 17 19.16 -14.93 17.16
C VAL A 17 18.74 -16.25 17.84
N ALA A 18 18.35 -17.28 17.08
CA ALA A 18 18.05 -18.61 17.65
C ALA A 18 19.30 -19.47 17.96
N THR A 19 20.50 -19.02 17.57
CA THR A 19 21.77 -19.75 17.83
C THR A 19 22.64 -19.15 18.92
N VAL A 20 22.24 -18.02 19.51
CA VAL A 20 22.90 -17.49 20.71
C VAL A 20 22.36 -18.22 21.93
N VAL A 21 22.95 -19.38 22.19
CA VAL A 21 23.00 -19.99 23.52
C VAL A 21 23.27 -18.89 24.54
N PRO A 22 22.52 -18.79 25.66
CA PRO A 22 22.88 -17.86 26.72
C PRO A 22 24.20 -18.36 27.31
N LEU A 23 25.29 -17.76 26.86
CA LEU A 23 26.56 -17.81 27.56
C LEU A 23 26.26 -17.24 28.93
N ALA A 24 26.28 -18.11 29.95
CA ALA A 24 26.00 -17.78 31.34
C ALA A 24 26.65 -16.44 31.68
N ALA A 25 25.81 -15.41 31.74
CA ALA A 25 26.20 -14.12 32.26
C ALA A 25 26.50 -14.37 33.72
N GLN A 26 27.79 -14.38 34.04
CA GLN A 26 28.29 -14.20 35.39
C GLN A 26 27.47 -13.06 36.01
N GLU A 27 26.63 -13.38 36.99
CA GLU A 27 25.75 -12.42 37.66
C GLU A 27 26.61 -11.34 38.31
N LYS A 28 26.91 -10.30 37.54
CA LYS A 28 27.36 -9.03 38.08
C LYS A 28 26.16 -8.53 38.87
N GLY A 29 26.36 -8.35 40.17
CA GLY A 29 25.37 -7.81 41.09
C GLY A 29 24.63 -6.62 40.49
N LEU A 30 23.32 -6.56 40.74
CA LEU A 30 22.45 -5.58 40.12
C LEU A 30 22.90 -4.17 40.55
N PRO A 31 23.11 -3.24 39.61
CA PRO A 31 23.45 -1.87 39.95
C PRO A 31 22.35 -1.23 40.81
N TYR A 32 22.73 -0.59 41.92
CA TYR A 32 21.79 0.16 42.76
C TYR A 32 21.71 1.61 42.29
N VAL A 33 20.50 2.12 42.06
CA VAL A 33 20.26 3.52 41.70
C VAL A 33 19.97 4.31 42.97
N VAL A 34 20.79 5.33 43.24
CA VAL A 34 20.68 6.19 44.42
C VAL A 34 19.37 6.97 44.37
N GLU A 35 18.60 6.93 45.46
CA GLU A 35 17.36 7.68 45.62
C GLU A 35 17.61 9.05 46.29
N LYS A 36 16.54 9.84 46.40
CA LYS A 36 16.62 11.12 47.10
C LYS A 36 16.77 10.88 48.61
N ASP A 37 17.72 11.60 49.21
CA ASP A 37 18.05 11.55 50.65
C ASP A 37 18.82 10.30 51.11
N ASP A 38 19.27 9.46 50.17
CA ASP A 38 20.22 8.39 50.47
C ASP A 38 21.57 8.91 50.93
N THR A 39 22.20 8.18 51.84
CA THR A 39 23.60 8.36 52.22
C THR A 39 24.33 7.02 52.15
N LEU A 40 25.63 7.02 51.85
CA LEU A 40 26.41 5.76 51.82
C LEU A 40 26.36 5.00 53.14
N TRP A 41 26.28 5.72 54.26
CA TRP A 41 26.13 5.15 55.60
C TRP A 41 24.80 4.42 55.76
N GLN A 42 23.69 5.04 55.35
CA GLN A 42 22.37 4.41 55.38
C GLN A 42 22.29 3.24 54.40
N LEU A 43 22.83 3.38 53.20
CA LEU A 43 22.87 2.30 52.22
C LEU A 43 23.68 1.11 52.71
N ALA A 44 24.84 1.34 53.34
CA ALA A 44 25.61 0.27 53.98
C ALA A 44 24.84 -0.39 55.14
N GLY A 45 24.18 0.42 55.99
CA GLY A 45 23.37 -0.10 57.09
C GLY A 45 22.17 -0.93 56.62
N GLN A 46 21.47 -0.47 55.58
CA GLN A 46 20.25 -1.13 55.08
C GLN A 46 20.55 -2.30 54.14
N LYS A 47 21.57 -2.17 53.28
CA LYS A 47 21.88 -3.14 52.21
C LYS A 47 23.05 -4.04 52.53
N LEU A 48 23.81 -3.80 53.60
CA LEU A 48 24.93 -4.66 54.03
C LEU A 48 24.83 -5.04 55.51
N ASN A 49 23.77 -4.62 56.22
CA ASN A 49 23.58 -4.78 57.67
C ASN A 49 24.72 -4.22 58.54
N ASP A 50 25.64 -3.45 57.98
CA ASP A 50 26.74 -2.81 58.70
C ASP A 50 27.01 -1.42 58.11
N PRO A 51 26.61 -0.35 58.82
CA PRO A 51 26.84 1.01 58.38
C PRO A 51 28.33 1.35 58.17
N LEU A 52 29.26 0.67 58.84
CA LEU A 52 30.72 0.90 58.72
C LEU A 52 31.27 0.46 57.36
N LEU A 53 30.53 -0.34 56.59
CA LEU A 53 30.93 -0.79 55.25
C LEU A 53 30.78 0.29 54.17
N TRP A 54 30.30 1.49 54.51
CA TRP A 54 30.19 2.61 53.58
C TRP A 54 31.53 2.96 52.89
N GLU A 55 32.66 2.75 53.57
CA GLU A 55 34.00 2.97 53.01
C GLU A 55 34.29 2.01 51.86
N LYS A 56 33.85 0.76 51.95
CA LYS A 56 34.01 -0.21 50.87
C LYS A 56 33.14 0.14 49.65
N ILE A 57 31.93 0.66 49.88
CA ILE A 57 31.09 1.19 48.80
C ILE A 57 31.80 2.36 48.11
N TYR A 58 32.40 3.26 48.90
CA TYR A 58 33.18 4.38 48.38
C TYR A 58 34.41 3.93 47.56
N GLU A 59 35.15 2.94 48.04
CA GLU A 59 36.32 2.41 47.34
C GLU A 59 35.96 1.75 46.00
N ARG A 60 34.85 1.03 45.96
CA ARG A 60 34.38 0.28 44.78
C ARG A 60 33.83 1.17 43.67
N ASN A 61 33.48 2.42 43.98
CA ASN A 61 32.84 3.35 43.05
C ASN A 61 33.75 4.57 42.79
N PRO A 62 34.68 4.49 41.81
CA PRO A 62 35.73 5.52 41.62
C PRO A 62 35.20 6.93 41.38
N PHE A 63 34.00 7.07 40.81
CA PHE A 63 33.38 8.38 40.55
C PHE A 63 33.10 9.17 41.84
N LEU A 64 32.99 8.49 42.99
CA LEU A 64 32.83 9.14 44.29
C LEU A 64 34.12 9.81 44.79
N ARG A 65 35.27 9.47 44.20
CA ARG A 65 36.57 10.07 44.53
C ARG A 65 36.82 11.40 43.82
N ALA A 66 35.89 11.87 42.99
CA ALA A 66 36.02 13.16 42.33
C ALA A 66 36.09 14.32 43.35
N ASP A 67 36.87 15.35 43.03
CA ASP A 67 37.09 16.50 43.91
C ASP A 67 35.76 17.13 44.35
N GLY A 68 35.68 17.50 45.63
CA GLY A 68 34.49 18.12 46.23
C GLY A 68 33.37 17.16 46.65
N ARG A 69 33.51 15.84 46.45
CA ARG A 69 32.51 14.86 46.92
C ARG A 69 32.74 14.34 48.33
N ARG A 70 33.99 14.28 48.80
CA ARG A 70 34.33 13.85 50.16
C ARG A 70 34.82 15.05 50.97
N PHE A 71 34.22 15.31 52.13
CA PHE A 71 34.64 16.37 53.03
C PHE A 71 34.44 15.97 54.50
N VAL A 72 35.15 16.64 55.39
CA VAL A 72 35.04 16.41 56.84
C VAL A 72 34.29 17.59 57.45
N LYS A 73 33.20 17.31 58.16
CA LYS A 73 32.40 18.31 58.87
C LYS A 73 32.17 17.83 60.30
N ASN A 74 32.55 18.64 61.29
CA ASN A 74 32.41 18.30 62.72
C ASN A 74 33.06 16.96 63.11
N GLY A 75 34.20 16.63 62.50
CA GLY A 75 34.89 15.35 62.72
C GLY A 75 34.25 14.14 62.02
N GLN A 76 33.17 14.32 61.27
CA GLN A 76 32.52 13.26 60.49
C GLN A 76 32.90 13.37 59.01
N VAL A 77 33.20 12.24 58.37
CA VAL A 77 33.44 12.16 56.94
C VAL A 77 32.10 12.05 56.23
N ILE A 78 31.83 12.98 55.31
CA ILE A 78 30.61 13.01 54.50
C ILE A 78 31.00 12.81 53.04
N VAL A 79 30.33 11.87 52.38
CA VAL A 79 30.44 11.65 50.93
C VAL A 79 29.13 12.03 50.26
N LEU A 80 29.19 12.95 49.30
CA LEU A 80 28.05 13.41 48.53
C LEU A 80 27.74 12.42 47.39
N ILE A 81 26.59 11.77 47.49
CA ILE A 81 25.96 10.99 46.41
C ILE A 81 24.76 11.76 45.86
N LYS A 82 24.52 11.69 44.56
CA LYS A 82 23.39 12.38 43.91
C LYS A 82 22.31 11.36 43.50
N PRO A 83 21.02 11.74 43.57
CA PRO A 83 19.94 10.90 43.09
C PRO A 83 20.13 10.54 41.60
N GLY A 84 19.90 9.28 41.26
CA GLY A 84 20.09 8.73 39.91
C GLY A 84 21.51 8.23 39.62
N GLU A 85 22.49 8.41 40.53
CA GLU A 85 23.81 7.80 40.40
C GLU A 85 23.73 6.28 40.62
N ILE A 86 24.56 5.53 39.90
CA ILE A 86 24.56 4.07 39.96
C ILE A 86 25.75 3.59 40.80
N LEU A 87 25.47 2.89 41.90
CA LEU A 87 26.47 2.23 42.74
C LEU A 87 26.62 0.76 42.34
N GLN A 88 27.86 0.32 42.17
CA GLN A 88 28.21 -1.04 41.82
C GLN A 88 28.72 -1.83 43.02
N GLY A 89 28.48 -3.14 43.00
CA GLY A 89 29.09 -4.11 43.91
C GLY A 89 28.52 -4.09 45.33
N LEU A 90 27.29 -3.64 45.54
CA LEU A 90 26.64 -3.72 46.85
C LEU A 90 26.43 -5.20 47.24
N GLU A 91 26.02 -6.10 46.34
CA GLU A 91 25.86 -7.51 46.72
C GLU A 91 27.20 -8.21 47.05
N GLU A 92 28.28 -7.83 46.35
CA GLU A 92 29.63 -8.40 46.60
C GLU A 92 30.19 -8.01 47.97
N LEU A 93 29.74 -6.89 48.55
CA LEU A 93 30.23 -6.37 49.84
C LEU A 93 29.60 -7.03 51.06
N GLY A 94 28.70 -7.99 50.84
CA GLY A 94 28.37 -8.97 51.86
C GLY A 94 27.13 -8.66 52.68
N ILE A 95 25.97 -8.66 52.03
CA ILE A 95 24.96 -9.60 52.53
C ILE A 95 25.40 -10.97 52.01
N THR A 96 26.33 -11.62 52.73
CA THR A 96 26.02 -13.02 53.00
C THR A 96 24.76 -12.87 53.83
N GLU A 97 23.60 -13.16 53.25
CA GLU A 97 22.45 -13.41 54.09
C GLU A 97 23.01 -14.42 55.07
N THR A 98 23.09 -14.10 56.36
CA THR A 98 22.90 -15.16 57.34
C THR A 98 21.53 -15.68 56.99
N PHE A 99 21.52 -16.59 56.02
CA PHE A 99 20.48 -17.53 55.76
C PHE A 99 20.33 -18.13 57.14
N VAL A 100 19.30 -17.71 57.86
CA VAL A 100 18.63 -18.64 58.75
C VAL A 100 18.43 -19.83 57.82
N PRO A 101 19.18 -20.93 58.02
CA PRO A 101 19.11 -22.03 57.07
C PRO A 101 17.63 -22.35 56.93
N ALA A 102 17.09 -22.45 55.71
CA ALA A 102 15.63 -22.52 55.50
C ALA A 102 14.94 -23.60 56.36
N SER A 103 15.72 -24.57 56.85
CA SER A 103 15.35 -25.53 57.89
C SER A 103 14.86 -24.94 59.22
N GLU A 104 15.25 -23.73 59.61
CA GLU A 104 14.84 -23.07 60.87
C GLU A 104 13.61 -22.14 60.71
N LEU A 105 13.29 -21.69 59.49
CA LEU A 105 12.13 -20.82 59.24
C LEU A 105 10.81 -21.59 59.11
N GLY A 106 10.83 -22.93 59.13
CA GLY A 106 9.63 -23.75 58.92
C GLY A 106 8.95 -23.52 57.56
N LEU A 107 9.59 -22.75 56.67
CA LEU A 107 9.16 -22.57 55.30
C LEU A 107 9.65 -23.81 54.56
N GLU A 108 8.70 -24.66 54.15
CA GLU A 108 8.97 -25.81 53.29
C GLU A 108 9.98 -25.38 52.22
N ALA A 109 11.11 -26.10 52.14
CA ALA A 109 12.15 -25.82 51.16
C ALA A 109 11.49 -25.54 49.81
N PRO A 110 11.78 -24.40 49.14
CA PRO A 110 11.13 -24.06 47.89
C PRO A 110 11.30 -25.26 46.98
N LYS A 111 10.16 -25.92 46.65
CA LYS A 111 10.17 -27.09 45.78
C LYS A 111 11.03 -26.69 44.59
N PRO A 112 12.07 -27.47 44.25
CA PRO A 112 12.96 -27.12 43.15
C PRO A 112 12.04 -26.77 41.98
N ILE A 113 12.22 -25.58 41.41
CA ILE A 113 11.50 -25.21 40.19
C ILE A 113 11.99 -26.22 39.18
N VAL A 114 11.24 -27.31 39.04
CA VAL A 114 11.48 -28.31 38.02
C VAL A 114 11.27 -27.53 36.75
N ILE A 115 12.37 -27.21 36.06
CA ILE A 115 12.33 -26.72 34.70
C ILE A 115 11.65 -27.84 33.93
N THR A 116 10.34 -27.72 33.79
CA THR A 116 9.51 -28.68 33.10
C THR A 116 10.06 -28.72 31.70
N LYS A 117 10.50 -29.94 31.32
CA LYS A 117 11.01 -30.29 30.00
C LYS A 117 10.22 -29.49 28.95
N SER A 118 10.95 -28.81 28.05
CA SER A 118 10.34 -28.00 27.00
C SER A 118 9.16 -28.76 26.38
N PRO A 119 7.98 -28.14 26.23
CA PRO A 119 6.80 -28.86 25.80
C PRO A 119 7.07 -29.63 24.50
N ASP A 120 6.70 -30.91 24.45
CA ASP A 120 6.97 -31.78 23.30
C ASP A 120 6.32 -31.27 21.99
N TRP A 121 5.38 -30.30 22.08
CA TRP A 121 4.73 -29.66 20.92
C TRP A 121 5.59 -28.59 20.22
N LEU A 122 6.59 -28.01 20.90
CA LEU A 122 7.41 -26.92 20.38
C LEU A 122 8.11 -27.24 19.03
N PRO A 123 8.78 -28.40 18.84
CA PRO A 123 9.41 -28.70 17.55
C PRO A 123 8.40 -28.80 16.40
N TYR A 124 7.18 -29.27 16.67
CA TYR A 124 6.13 -29.33 15.65
C TYR A 124 5.64 -27.93 15.26
N LEU A 125 5.50 -27.01 16.21
CA LEU A 125 5.19 -25.61 15.90
C LEU A 125 6.26 -25.01 14.98
N VAL A 126 7.54 -25.18 15.33
CA VAL A 126 8.65 -24.68 14.52
C VAL A 126 8.63 -25.26 13.10
N ALA A 127 8.38 -26.56 12.98
CA ALA A 127 8.26 -27.21 11.67
C ALA A 127 7.09 -26.65 10.84
N VAL A 128 5.92 -26.44 11.44
CA VAL A 128 4.75 -25.85 10.77
C VAL A 128 5.04 -24.42 10.31
N LEU A 129 5.65 -23.59 11.16
CA LEU A 129 6.02 -22.22 10.81
C LEU A 129 7.06 -22.18 9.67
N ALA A 130 8.01 -23.12 9.66
CA ALA A 130 8.99 -23.24 8.58
C ALA A 130 8.33 -23.60 7.24
N VAL A 131 7.39 -24.56 7.23
CA VAL A 131 6.63 -24.92 6.01
C VAL A 131 5.79 -23.75 5.52
N LEU A 132 5.11 -23.04 6.43
CA LEU A 132 4.31 -21.87 6.09
C LEU A 132 5.17 -20.73 5.50
N LEU A 133 6.36 -20.50 6.05
CA LEU A 133 7.31 -19.53 5.50
C LEU A 133 7.74 -19.91 4.08
N VAL A 134 8.09 -21.18 3.84
CA VAL A 134 8.47 -21.67 2.50
C VAL A 134 7.31 -21.49 1.50
N ALA A 135 6.08 -21.80 1.92
CA ALA A 135 4.89 -21.62 1.07
C ALA A 135 4.66 -20.14 0.72
N ILE A 136 4.81 -19.22 1.67
CA ILE A 136 4.70 -17.77 1.43
C ILE A 136 5.78 -17.30 0.46
N LEU A 137 7.04 -17.72 0.67
CA LEU A 137 8.15 -17.34 -0.21
C LEU A 137 7.96 -17.90 -1.63
N MET A 138 7.47 -19.13 -1.77
CA MET A 138 7.13 -19.73 -3.05
C MET A 138 5.99 -18.96 -3.74
N GLY A 139 4.91 -18.63 -3.01
CA GLY A 139 3.80 -17.84 -3.53
C GLY A 139 4.26 -16.45 -4.01
N TYR A 140 5.11 -15.78 -3.23
CA TYR A 140 5.71 -14.50 -3.61
C TYR A 140 6.60 -14.62 -4.86
N TYR A 141 7.42 -15.68 -4.94
CA TYR A 141 8.26 -15.94 -6.11
C TYR A 141 7.41 -16.16 -7.38
N LEU A 142 6.36 -16.98 -7.28
CA LEU A 142 5.45 -17.26 -8.40
C LEU A 142 4.70 -16.00 -8.84
N LEU A 143 4.18 -15.21 -7.88
CA LEU A 143 3.52 -13.94 -8.16
C LEU A 143 4.48 -12.98 -8.87
N ARG A 144 5.71 -12.85 -8.37
CA ARG A 144 6.74 -12.00 -8.99
C ARG A 144 7.08 -12.47 -10.39
N ARG A 145 7.31 -13.78 -10.58
CA ARG A 145 7.58 -14.38 -11.89
C ARG A 145 6.44 -14.11 -12.87
N MET A 146 5.20 -14.19 -12.41
CA MET A 146 4.03 -13.86 -13.23
C MET A 146 3.99 -12.38 -13.60
N LEU A 147 4.25 -11.47 -12.65
CA LEU A 147 4.19 -10.02 -12.90
C LEU A 147 5.34 -9.51 -13.79
N THR A 148 6.55 -10.07 -13.66
CA THR A 148 7.74 -9.58 -14.38
C THR A 148 7.99 -10.26 -15.72
N ALA A 149 7.14 -11.18 -16.14
CA ALA A 149 7.25 -11.77 -17.48
C ALA A 149 7.07 -10.65 -18.53
N ASP A 150 7.89 -10.67 -19.58
CA ASP A 150 7.84 -9.65 -20.62
C ASP A 150 6.43 -9.63 -21.26
N PRO A 151 5.68 -8.52 -21.17
CA PRO A 151 4.31 -8.46 -21.65
C PRO A 151 4.22 -8.61 -23.19
N GLY A 152 5.31 -8.33 -23.93
CA GLY A 152 5.36 -8.50 -25.38
C GLY A 152 5.45 -9.95 -25.83
N THR A 153 6.05 -10.83 -25.01
CA THR A 153 6.40 -12.22 -25.40
C THR A 153 5.77 -13.29 -24.49
N SER A 154 5.19 -12.92 -23.35
CA SER A 154 4.66 -13.88 -22.36
C SER A 154 3.28 -14.48 -22.69
N GLY A 155 2.71 -14.18 -23.85
CA GLY A 155 1.46 -14.73 -24.34
C GLY A 155 1.25 -14.43 -25.83
N PRO A 156 0.18 -14.97 -26.44
CA PRO A 156 -0.04 -14.81 -27.88
C PRO A 156 -0.41 -13.36 -28.20
N ALA A 157 0.30 -12.79 -29.18
CA ALA A 157 0.07 -11.43 -29.66
C ALA A 157 -1.30 -11.30 -30.32
N GLN A 158 -1.95 -10.16 -30.16
CA GLN A 158 -3.12 -9.77 -30.96
C GLN A 158 -2.73 -9.39 -32.38
N VAL A 159 -1.59 -8.73 -32.54
CA VAL A 159 -1.03 -8.37 -33.83
C VAL A 159 0.37 -9.00 -33.94
N PRO A 160 0.53 -10.15 -34.61
CA PRO A 160 1.83 -10.76 -34.84
C PRO A 160 2.76 -9.79 -35.57
N GLY A 161 3.94 -9.52 -35.01
CA GLY A 161 4.90 -8.54 -35.54
C GLY A 161 4.76 -7.12 -34.95
N GLY A 162 3.73 -6.88 -34.13
CA GLY A 162 3.50 -5.60 -33.47
C GLY A 162 2.71 -4.60 -34.31
N VAL A 163 2.64 -3.38 -33.80
CA VAL A 163 1.82 -2.29 -34.34
C VAL A 163 2.73 -1.11 -34.71
N THR A 164 2.62 -0.60 -35.93
CA THR A 164 3.37 0.57 -36.39
C THR A 164 2.53 1.84 -36.25
N ASP A 165 3.14 3.01 -36.44
CA ASP A 165 2.43 4.29 -36.35
C ASP A 165 1.29 4.36 -37.39
N GLU A 166 1.50 3.75 -38.56
CA GLU A 166 0.53 3.71 -39.65
C GLU A 166 -0.66 2.78 -39.35
N SER A 167 -0.42 1.65 -38.66
CA SER A 167 -1.48 0.67 -38.36
C SER A 167 -2.17 0.90 -37.01
N ALA A 168 -1.61 1.74 -36.14
CA ALA A 168 -2.12 1.96 -34.78
C ALA A 168 -3.57 2.43 -34.74
N SER A 169 -3.97 3.36 -35.62
CA SER A 169 -5.35 3.87 -35.66
C SER A 169 -6.37 2.75 -35.95
N LEU A 170 -6.09 1.91 -36.95
CA LEU A 170 -6.94 0.77 -37.31
C LEU A 170 -7.08 -0.21 -36.14
N HIS A 171 -5.97 -0.55 -35.48
CA HIS A 171 -6.01 -1.48 -34.36
C HIS A 171 -6.72 -0.91 -33.11
N PHE A 172 -6.70 0.41 -32.90
CA PHE A 172 -7.54 1.02 -31.86
C PHE A 172 -9.03 0.95 -32.18
N GLN A 173 -9.42 1.08 -33.44
CA GLN A 173 -10.81 0.89 -33.87
C GLN A 173 -11.28 -0.55 -33.65
N GLU A 174 -10.43 -1.52 -34.00
CA GLU A 174 -10.69 -2.95 -33.74
C GLU A 174 -10.78 -3.25 -32.24
N MET A 175 -9.88 -2.67 -31.44
CA MET A 175 -9.91 -2.76 -29.98
C MET A 175 -11.22 -2.21 -29.44
N ALA A 176 -11.60 -0.99 -29.79
CA ALA A 176 -12.82 -0.35 -29.32
C ALA A 176 -14.08 -1.16 -29.68
N ALA A 177 -14.13 -1.72 -30.90
CA ALA A 177 -15.22 -2.62 -31.30
C ALA A 177 -15.31 -3.88 -30.44
N ARG A 178 -14.17 -4.54 -30.14
CA ARG A 178 -14.17 -5.69 -29.24
C ARG A 178 -14.68 -5.31 -27.85
N LEU A 179 -14.17 -4.21 -27.28
CA LEU A 179 -14.59 -3.72 -25.96
C LEU A 179 -16.09 -3.46 -25.90
N HIS A 180 -16.63 -2.80 -26.93
CA HIS A 180 -18.05 -2.49 -27.02
C HIS A 180 -18.90 -3.75 -27.17
N ASN A 181 -18.52 -4.66 -28.07
CA ASN A 181 -19.28 -5.89 -28.33
C ASN A 181 -19.31 -6.83 -27.12
N GLU A 182 -18.26 -6.82 -26.29
CA GLU A 182 -18.26 -7.52 -25.01
C GLU A 182 -19.22 -6.91 -23.99
N ALA A 183 -19.45 -5.60 -24.06
CA ALA A 183 -20.30 -4.89 -23.12
C ALA A 183 -21.79 -4.92 -23.53
N THR A 184 -22.10 -4.83 -24.82
CA THR A 184 -23.48 -4.64 -25.31
C THR A 184 -24.04 -5.81 -26.12
N SER A 185 -23.20 -6.72 -26.63
CA SER A 185 -23.59 -7.78 -27.58
C SER A 185 -24.13 -7.28 -28.94
N ASP A 186 -24.01 -5.99 -29.26
CA ASP A 186 -24.63 -5.38 -30.45
C ASP A 186 -23.89 -5.65 -31.77
N GLY A 187 -22.69 -6.22 -31.73
CA GLY A 187 -21.94 -6.60 -32.94
C GLY A 187 -21.51 -5.41 -33.81
N VAL A 188 -21.17 -4.28 -33.20
CA VAL A 188 -20.77 -3.05 -33.87
C VAL A 188 -19.43 -3.20 -34.59
N SER A 189 -19.34 -2.65 -35.81
CA SER A 189 -18.13 -2.65 -36.64
C SER A 189 -17.07 -1.66 -36.14
N ALA A 190 -15.79 -2.03 -36.27
CA ALA A 190 -14.62 -1.18 -35.98
C ALA A 190 -14.67 0.20 -36.65
N ARG A 191 -15.24 0.31 -37.86
CA ARG A 191 -15.31 1.59 -38.59
C ARG A 191 -16.23 2.63 -37.95
N SER A 192 -17.09 2.23 -37.01
CA SER A 192 -17.96 3.16 -36.28
C SER A 192 -17.24 3.93 -35.16
N PHE A 193 -16.01 3.51 -34.84
CA PHE A 193 -15.20 4.14 -33.79
C PHE A 193 -14.25 5.16 -34.42
N THR A 194 -14.19 6.35 -33.84
CA THR A 194 -13.34 7.43 -34.36
C THR A 194 -12.17 7.68 -33.41
N VAL A 195 -10.94 7.52 -33.90
CA VAL A 195 -9.73 7.87 -33.14
C VAL A 195 -9.52 9.38 -33.22
N LEU A 196 -9.73 10.08 -32.10
CA LEU A 196 -9.62 11.54 -32.01
C LEU A 196 -8.19 12.01 -31.80
N ARG A 197 -7.41 11.24 -31.05
CA ARG A 197 -6.00 11.53 -30.73
C ARG A 197 -5.25 10.21 -30.61
N LEU A 198 -4.05 10.15 -31.18
CA LEU A 198 -3.17 8.99 -31.12
C LEU A 198 -1.76 9.47 -30.75
N GLU A 199 -1.15 8.83 -29.76
CA GLU A 199 0.17 9.18 -29.25
C GLU A 199 0.98 7.92 -29.00
N SER A 200 2.23 7.92 -29.45
CA SER A 200 3.23 6.92 -29.08
C SER A 200 3.95 7.34 -27.80
N GLY A 201 4.38 6.37 -27.02
CA GLY A 201 5.09 6.64 -25.78
C GLY A 201 5.50 5.39 -25.04
N ARG A 202 5.80 5.57 -23.76
CA ARG A 202 6.23 4.52 -22.84
C ARG A 202 5.29 4.43 -21.67
N MET A 203 5.14 3.21 -21.17
CA MET A 203 4.22 2.92 -20.08
C MET A 203 4.91 2.25 -18.90
N TRP A 204 4.51 2.67 -17.70
CA TRP A 204 4.93 2.05 -16.45
C TRP A 204 3.72 1.79 -15.56
N GLY A 205 3.88 0.85 -14.63
CA GLY A 205 2.85 0.46 -13.68
C GLY A 205 2.44 -1.00 -13.85
N ILE A 206 1.51 -1.46 -13.03
CA ILE A 206 0.92 -2.79 -13.18
C ILE A 206 -0.39 -2.63 -13.94
N LEU A 207 -0.49 -3.25 -15.12
CA LEU A 207 -1.69 -3.22 -15.96
C LEU A 207 -2.10 -4.63 -16.36
N ASN A 208 -3.38 -4.81 -16.62
CA ASN A 208 -3.88 -6.04 -17.20
C ASN A 208 -3.61 -6.04 -18.70
N VAL A 209 -2.78 -6.98 -19.15
CA VAL A 209 -2.48 -7.20 -20.57
C VAL A 209 -3.42 -8.27 -21.10
N ARG A 210 -4.19 -7.93 -22.12
CA ARG A 210 -5.10 -8.88 -22.77
C ARG A 210 -4.50 -9.46 -24.03
N TYR A 211 -4.35 -10.78 -24.04
CA TYR A 211 -3.80 -11.53 -25.16
C TYR A 211 -4.90 -11.93 -26.16
N SER A 212 -4.50 -12.36 -27.36
CA SER A 212 -5.45 -12.74 -28.44
C SER A 212 -6.37 -13.91 -28.11
N ASN A 213 -5.96 -14.77 -27.18
CA ASN A 213 -6.81 -15.85 -26.67
C ASN A 213 -7.87 -15.38 -25.64
N GLY A 214 -8.05 -14.07 -25.47
CA GLY A 214 -8.99 -13.47 -24.52
C GLY A 214 -8.50 -13.42 -23.08
N ARG A 215 -7.40 -14.09 -22.73
CA ARG A 215 -6.85 -14.11 -21.37
C ARG A 215 -6.32 -12.73 -21.01
N SER A 216 -6.70 -12.24 -19.83
CA SER A 216 -6.17 -11.01 -19.25
C SER A 216 -5.27 -11.34 -18.06
N VAL A 217 -4.04 -10.83 -18.05
CA VAL A 217 -3.07 -11.13 -16.98
C VAL A 217 -2.37 -9.86 -16.53
N PRO A 218 -2.25 -9.59 -15.20
CA PRO A 218 -1.51 -8.45 -14.72
C PRO A 218 -0.02 -8.61 -15.05
N ARG A 219 0.58 -7.53 -15.56
CA ARG A 219 2.00 -7.42 -15.89
C ARG A 219 2.55 -6.11 -15.38
N HIS A 220 3.79 -6.16 -14.91
CA HIS A 220 4.55 -4.99 -14.53
C HIS A 220 5.22 -4.39 -15.76
N LEU A 221 4.78 -3.19 -16.13
CA LEU A 221 5.37 -2.38 -17.17
C LEU A 221 6.44 -1.45 -16.56
N SER A 222 7.60 -1.41 -17.19
CA SER A 222 8.80 -0.67 -16.80
C SER A 222 9.36 0.14 -17.98
N GLY A 223 8.50 0.82 -18.75
CA GLY A 223 8.88 1.65 -19.88
C GLY A 223 8.78 0.95 -21.24
N GLN A 224 7.92 -0.07 -21.35
CA GLN A 224 7.58 -0.70 -22.63
C GLN A 224 6.93 0.34 -23.54
N ARG A 225 7.25 0.25 -24.83
CA ARG A 225 6.64 1.09 -25.85
C ARG A 225 5.17 0.71 -26.04
N ALA A 226 4.32 1.73 -26.06
CA ALA A 226 2.88 1.61 -26.14
C ALA A 226 2.29 2.80 -26.89
N TYR A 227 1.07 2.64 -27.37
CA TYR A 227 0.25 3.73 -27.85
C TYR A 227 -0.84 4.07 -26.84
N ARG A 228 -1.22 5.35 -26.82
CA ARG A 228 -2.42 5.88 -26.16
C ARG A 228 -3.31 6.49 -27.24
N ALA A 229 -4.60 6.18 -27.22
CA ALA A 229 -5.56 6.81 -28.10
C ALA A 229 -6.81 7.27 -27.37
N LEU A 230 -7.31 8.45 -27.70
CA LEU A 230 -8.66 8.90 -27.30
C LEU A 230 -9.62 8.49 -28.41
N VAL A 231 -10.54 7.59 -28.10
CA VAL A 231 -11.47 7.00 -29.08
C VAL A 231 -12.90 7.43 -28.75
N ARG A 232 -13.62 7.95 -29.74
CA ARG A 232 -15.06 8.23 -29.66
C ARG A 232 -15.86 7.00 -30.08
N PHE A 233 -16.76 6.58 -29.20
CA PHE A 233 -17.70 5.48 -29.38
C PHE A 233 -18.95 5.94 -30.13
N PRO A 234 -19.72 5.02 -30.74
CA PRO A 234 -20.95 5.35 -31.48
C PRO A 234 -21.99 6.11 -30.64
N GLY A 235 -22.01 5.89 -29.33
CA GLY A 235 -22.89 6.59 -28.39
C GLY A 235 -22.49 8.04 -28.09
N GLY A 236 -21.39 8.54 -28.68
CA GLY A 236 -20.87 9.89 -28.45
C GLY A 236 -19.82 9.98 -27.34
N ASP A 237 -19.81 9.02 -26.41
CA ASP A 237 -18.81 8.95 -25.33
C ASP A 237 -17.40 8.75 -25.88
N SER A 238 -16.40 9.19 -25.11
CA SER A 238 -14.99 9.00 -25.47
C SER A 238 -14.20 8.35 -24.35
N GLU A 239 -13.32 7.40 -24.71
CA GLU A 239 -12.49 6.65 -23.76
C GLU A 239 -11.03 6.68 -24.19
N THR A 240 -10.12 6.69 -23.22
CA THR A 240 -8.69 6.55 -23.49
C THR A 240 -8.29 5.08 -23.46
N LEU A 241 -7.86 4.56 -24.60
CA LEU A 241 -7.40 3.19 -24.76
C LEU A 241 -5.87 3.14 -24.86
N TYR A 242 -5.31 1.99 -24.49
CA TYR A 242 -3.87 1.76 -24.45
C TYR A 242 -3.52 0.40 -25.07
N MET A 243 -2.40 0.35 -25.80
CA MET A 243 -1.96 -0.85 -26.51
C MET A 243 -0.44 -0.98 -26.52
N LEU A 244 0.09 -2.20 -26.37
CA LEU A 244 1.54 -2.44 -26.52
C LEU A 244 1.97 -2.41 -27.98
N GLN A 245 3.05 -1.68 -28.29
CA GLN A 245 3.57 -1.58 -29.65
C GLN A 245 4.10 -2.94 -30.15
N ALA A 246 4.74 -3.73 -29.29
CA ALA A 246 5.41 -4.97 -29.69
C ALA A 246 4.46 -6.10 -30.14
N CYS A 247 3.20 -6.08 -29.71
CA CYS A 247 2.28 -7.21 -29.90
C CYS A 247 0.81 -6.83 -30.12
N GLY A 248 0.48 -5.54 -30.09
CA GLY A 248 -0.90 -5.05 -30.23
C GLY A 248 -1.83 -5.44 -29.09
N ASN A 249 -1.30 -5.94 -27.96
CA ASN A 249 -2.15 -6.39 -26.85
C ASN A 249 -2.76 -5.18 -26.11
N ASP A 250 -4.06 -5.29 -25.83
CA ASP A 250 -4.81 -4.27 -25.08
C ASP A 250 -4.27 -4.15 -23.65
N LEU A 251 -4.19 -2.92 -23.16
CA LEU A 251 -3.78 -2.60 -21.80
C LEU A 251 -4.96 -1.97 -21.06
N ARG A 252 -5.37 -2.59 -19.95
CA ARG A 252 -6.41 -2.04 -19.08
C ARG A 252 -5.84 -1.69 -17.71
N TYR A 253 -6.06 -0.45 -17.30
CA TYR A 253 -5.85 -0.01 -15.93
C TYR A 253 -7.11 -0.30 -15.10
N GLY A 254 -6.95 -0.86 -13.90
CA GLY A 254 -8.07 -1.16 -12.98
C GLY A 254 -8.19 -2.65 -12.59
N GLY A 255 -9.24 -2.98 -11.84
CA GLY A 255 -9.45 -4.32 -11.27
C GLY A 255 -8.39 -4.67 -10.21
N ILE A 256 -7.89 -5.91 -10.19
CA ILE A 256 -6.90 -6.33 -9.18
C ILE A 256 -5.57 -5.55 -9.27
N SER A 257 -5.26 -4.99 -10.44
CA SER A 257 -4.01 -4.25 -10.67
C SER A 257 -3.85 -3.02 -9.79
N GLN A 258 -4.97 -2.40 -9.36
CA GLN A 258 -4.96 -1.21 -8.50
C GLN A 258 -4.58 -1.53 -7.04
N TYR A 259 -4.70 -2.80 -6.63
CA TYR A 259 -4.37 -3.25 -5.27
C TYR A 259 -2.98 -3.90 -5.18
N LEU A 260 -2.32 -4.15 -6.32
CA LEU A 260 -1.00 -4.76 -6.32
C LEU A 260 0.06 -3.71 -5.97
N PRO A 261 1.01 -4.04 -5.06
CA PRO A 261 2.09 -3.12 -4.73
C PRO A 261 2.99 -2.91 -5.95
N GLY A 262 3.16 -1.66 -6.38
CA GLY A 262 3.96 -1.32 -7.56
C GLY A 262 4.01 0.17 -7.85
N PRO A 263 4.79 0.59 -8.87
CA PRO A 263 4.76 1.96 -9.36
C PRO A 263 3.35 2.31 -9.84
N GLN A 264 2.94 3.54 -9.58
CA GLN A 264 1.68 4.06 -10.12
C GLN A 264 1.70 4.02 -11.64
N PHE A 265 0.52 3.80 -12.24
CA PHE A 265 0.36 3.89 -13.67
C PHE A 265 0.80 5.28 -14.16
N ARG A 266 1.67 5.29 -15.17
CA ARG A 266 2.03 6.51 -15.90
C ARG A 266 2.28 6.18 -17.36
N PHE A 267 1.97 7.16 -18.20
CA PHE A 267 2.29 7.15 -19.62
C PHE A 267 3.08 8.41 -19.92
N GLU A 268 4.28 8.25 -20.49
CA GLU A 268 5.11 9.36 -20.95
C GLU A 268 5.14 9.30 -22.48
N VAL A 269 4.72 10.39 -23.11
CA VAL A 269 4.74 10.51 -24.57
C VAL A 269 6.21 10.51 -25.02
N ASP A 270 6.52 9.75 -26.08
CA ASP A 270 7.86 9.77 -26.65
C ASP A 270 8.05 11.15 -27.32
N ASN A 271 8.97 11.98 -26.79
CA ASN A 271 9.23 13.34 -27.28
C ASN A 271 9.97 13.38 -28.62
N ASP A 272 10.15 12.24 -29.28
CA ASP A 272 10.79 12.14 -30.59
C ASP A 272 9.85 12.70 -31.65
N LEU A 273 9.83 14.04 -31.78
CA LEU A 273 9.39 14.88 -32.90
C LEU A 273 8.41 14.22 -33.87
N THR A 274 7.34 13.61 -33.37
CA THR A 274 6.25 13.17 -34.24
C THR A 274 5.66 14.48 -34.75
N PRO A 275 5.72 14.77 -36.07
CA PRO A 275 5.07 15.95 -36.60
C PRO A 275 3.63 15.86 -36.12
N ALA A 276 3.20 16.85 -35.31
CA ALA A 276 1.92 16.83 -34.61
C ALA A 276 0.90 16.22 -35.54
N TRP A 277 0.35 15.05 -35.16
CA TRP A 277 -0.63 14.34 -35.97
C TRP A 277 -1.71 15.36 -36.30
N ARG A 278 -1.62 15.95 -37.49
CA ARG A 278 -2.74 16.69 -38.04
C ARG A 278 -3.66 15.54 -38.39
N PRO A 279 -4.87 15.44 -37.81
CA PRO A 279 -5.88 14.60 -38.43
C PRO A 279 -5.75 14.92 -39.91
N ALA A 280 -5.52 13.90 -40.75
CA ALA A 280 -5.67 14.09 -42.18
C ALA A 280 -7.05 14.72 -42.25
N PHE A 281 -7.09 16.04 -42.49
CA PHE A 281 -8.33 16.78 -42.54
C PHE A 281 -9.14 15.91 -43.47
N VAL A 282 -10.22 15.32 -42.95
CA VAL A 282 -11.21 14.67 -43.81
C VAL A 282 -11.51 15.81 -44.74
N ALA A 283 -10.95 15.74 -45.96
CA ALA A 283 -10.91 16.85 -46.89
C ALA A 283 -12.35 17.28 -46.92
N GLU A 284 -12.62 18.45 -46.32
CA GLU A 284 -13.96 18.87 -45.93
C GLU A 284 -14.76 18.70 -47.18
N ALA A 285 -15.58 17.64 -47.21
CA ALA A 285 -16.02 17.04 -48.45
C ALA A 285 -16.58 18.18 -49.25
N GLU A 286 -15.86 18.54 -50.34
CA GLU A 286 -16.04 19.79 -51.05
C GLU A 286 -17.53 19.99 -51.12
N ILE A 287 -18.04 20.97 -50.38
CA ILE A 287 -19.47 21.18 -50.24
C ILE A 287 -19.86 21.59 -51.65
N VAL A 288 -20.22 20.61 -52.47
CA VAL A 288 -20.84 20.82 -53.75
C VAL A 288 -22.04 21.67 -53.38
N PRO A 289 -22.06 22.95 -53.78
CA PRO A 289 -23.08 23.87 -53.34
C PRO A 289 -24.41 23.19 -53.60
N ALA A 290 -25.13 22.86 -52.53
CA ALA A 290 -26.44 22.26 -52.63
C ALA A 290 -27.24 23.15 -53.57
N ALA A 291 -27.72 22.58 -54.68
CA ALA A 291 -28.57 23.28 -55.62
C ALA A 291 -29.66 23.99 -54.81
N ALA A 292 -29.81 25.30 -55.06
CA ALA A 292 -30.72 26.17 -54.34
C ALA A 292 -32.06 25.45 -54.10
N PRO A 293 -32.49 25.28 -52.84
CA PRO A 293 -33.80 24.71 -52.55
C PRO A 293 -34.86 25.55 -53.28
N PRO A 294 -35.84 24.92 -53.94
CA PRO A 294 -36.99 25.66 -54.45
C PRO A 294 -37.62 26.43 -53.28
N GLU A 295 -37.86 27.71 -53.51
CA GLU A 295 -38.47 28.68 -52.61
C GLU A 295 -39.76 28.09 -52.00
N LEU A 296 -39.64 27.55 -50.79
CA LEU A 296 -40.75 26.99 -50.04
C LEU A 296 -41.44 28.13 -49.29
N ALA A 297 -42.76 28.17 -49.47
CA ALA A 297 -43.70 29.08 -48.85
C ALA A 297 -43.48 29.28 -47.33
N PRO A 298 -43.85 30.45 -46.77
CA PRO A 298 -43.57 30.80 -45.38
C PRO A 298 -44.12 29.77 -44.41
N ALA A 299 -43.20 29.14 -43.66
CA ALA A 299 -43.54 28.22 -42.58
C ALA A 299 -44.03 29.00 -41.35
N THR A 300 -45.19 28.59 -40.85
CA THR A 300 -45.78 29.02 -39.58
C THR A 300 -44.82 28.73 -38.43
N PRO A 301 -44.61 29.66 -37.48
CA PRO A 301 -43.74 29.41 -36.32
C PRO A 301 -44.36 28.33 -35.43
N VAL A 302 -43.68 27.20 -35.31
CA VAL A 302 -43.94 26.21 -34.26
C VAL A 302 -43.17 26.68 -33.04
N ALA A 303 -43.90 27.01 -31.98
CA ALA A 303 -43.35 27.33 -30.67
C ALA A 303 -42.58 26.12 -30.14
N GLU A 304 -41.29 26.31 -29.90
CA GLU A 304 -40.43 25.36 -29.19
C GLU A 304 -40.75 25.49 -27.69
N GLU A 305 -41.44 24.48 -27.18
CA GLU A 305 -41.79 24.38 -25.76
C GLU A 305 -40.53 23.98 -24.99
N VAL A 306 -39.96 24.94 -24.26
CA VAL A 306 -38.85 24.72 -23.34
C VAL A 306 -39.42 24.03 -22.10
N GLU A 307 -39.29 22.71 -22.03
CA GLU A 307 -39.62 21.93 -20.83
C GLU A 307 -38.45 22.03 -19.84
N GLU A 308 -38.42 23.12 -19.06
CA GLU A 308 -37.66 23.19 -17.81
C GLU A 308 -38.38 22.36 -16.75
N ASP A 309 -38.06 21.08 -16.64
CA ASP A 309 -38.44 20.30 -15.45
C ASP A 309 -37.20 19.69 -14.82
N GLY A 310 -36.81 20.24 -13.66
CA GLY A 310 -35.70 19.80 -12.81
C GLY A 310 -35.96 18.45 -12.12
N GLY A 311 -36.65 17.54 -12.79
CA GLY A 311 -37.02 16.24 -12.26
C GLY A 311 -35.82 15.28 -12.17
N ILE A 312 -35.59 14.73 -10.98
CA ILE A 312 -34.65 13.63 -10.78
C ILE A 312 -35.29 12.35 -11.33
N THR A 313 -34.75 11.80 -12.41
CA THR A 313 -35.23 10.53 -12.98
C THR A 313 -34.40 9.38 -12.43
N ILE A 314 -35.07 8.43 -11.77
CA ILE A 314 -34.49 7.18 -11.25
C ILE A 314 -34.98 6.01 -12.10
N GLU A 315 -34.09 5.39 -12.87
CA GLU A 315 -34.40 4.23 -13.70
C GLU A 315 -33.94 2.94 -12.98
N LEU A 316 -34.90 2.08 -12.62
CA LEU A 316 -34.67 0.76 -12.04
C LEU A 316 -34.81 -0.29 -13.15
N ARG A 317 -33.71 -0.88 -13.60
CA ARG A 317 -33.77 -1.98 -14.57
C ARG A 317 -33.85 -3.32 -13.83
N PRO A 318 -34.89 -4.14 -14.07
CA PRO A 318 -34.88 -5.52 -13.61
C PRO A 318 -33.76 -6.27 -14.36
N GLN A 319 -32.89 -6.94 -13.61
CA GLN A 319 -31.75 -7.70 -14.12
C GLN A 319 -31.90 -9.16 -13.70
N THR A 320 -31.48 -10.09 -14.56
CA THR A 320 -31.58 -11.54 -14.37
C THR A 320 -30.76 -12.04 -13.18
N ASP A 321 -31.20 -13.17 -12.61
CA ASP A 321 -31.04 -13.61 -11.21
C ASP A 321 -29.64 -13.69 -10.57
N ASP A 322 -28.55 -13.40 -11.28
CA ASP A 322 -27.18 -13.60 -10.79
C ASP A 322 -26.28 -12.35 -10.82
N GLN A 323 -26.83 -11.16 -11.14
CA GLN A 323 -26.08 -9.90 -11.08
C GLN A 323 -26.82 -8.85 -10.25
N GLY A 324 -26.08 -8.12 -9.41
CA GLY A 324 -26.62 -7.09 -8.52
C GLY A 324 -27.41 -6.02 -9.29
N ARG A 325 -28.50 -5.53 -8.71
CA ARG A 325 -29.38 -4.52 -9.34
C ARG A 325 -28.63 -3.21 -9.55
N MET A 326 -28.60 -2.72 -10.79
CA MET A 326 -28.08 -1.38 -11.11
C MET A 326 -29.19 -0.33 -11.03
N VAL A 327 -28.89 0.79 -10.38
CA VAL A 327 -29.76 1.98 -10.33
C VAL A 327 -29.07 3.10 -11.09
N ARG A 328 -29.73 3.66 -12.10
CA ARG A 328 -29.25 4.83 -12.84
C ARG A 328 -30.05 6.06 -12.39
N VAL A 329 -29.35 7.06 -11.86
CA VAL A 329 -29.92 8.36 -11.48
C VAL A 329 -29.42 9.40 -12.46
N LYS A 330 -30.33 10.16 -13.08
CA LYS A 330 -30.01 11.29 -13.96
C LYS A 330 -30.57 12.59 -13.38
N GLY A 331 -29.92 13.71 -13.67
CA GLY A 331 -30.41 15.05 -13.30
C GLY A 331 -29.96 15.59 -11.94
N VAL A 332 -28.97 14.99 -11.27
CA VAL A 332 -28.47 15.48 -9.97
C VAL A 332 -27.04 16.00 -10.11
N ARG A 333 -26.80 17.27 -9.75
CA ARG A 333 -25.46 17.79 -9.45
C ARG A 333 -25.14 17.48 -7.99
N VAL A 334 -24.37 16.42 -7.76
CA VAL A 334 -24.13 15.88 -6.42
C VAL A 334 -22.77 16.28 -5.90
N GLY A 335 -22.72 16.99 -4.78
CA GLY A 335 -21.46 17.22 -4.06
C GLY A 335 -20.96 15.96 -3.35
N SER A 336 -21.88 15.12 -2.85
CA SER A 336 -21.53 13.79 -2.33
C SER A 336 -22.70 12.79 -2.44
N PHE A 337 -22.36 11.52 -2.65
CA PHE A 337 -23.31 10.42 -2.78
C PHE A 337 -22.91 9.27 -1.86
N THR A 338 -23.85 8.76 -1.06
CA THR A 338 -23.66 7.59 -0.20
C THR A 338 -24.70 6.53 -0.49
N PHE A 339 -24.22 5.30 -0.68
CA PHE A 339 -25.02 4.10 -0.86
C PHE A 339 -24.92 3.23 0.40
N THR A 340 -26.05 2.84 0.98
CA THR A 340 -26.06 1.93 2.13
C THR A 340 -27.14 0.86 1.95
N GLN A 341 -26.74 -0.40 2.06
CA GLN A 341 -27.63 -1.56 2.02
C GLN A 341 -27.69 -2.19 3.42
N LYS A 342 -28.90 -2.31 3.99
CA LYS A 342 -29.12 -2.95 5.29
C LYS A 342 -30.23 -3.98 5.15
N GLY A 343 -29.84 -5.25 4.96
CA GLY A 343 -30.80 -6.32 4.65
C GLY A 343 -31.41 -6.13 3.27
N THR A 344 -32.74 -6.08 3.19
CA THR A 344 -33.50 -5.84 1.95
C THR A 344 -33.71 -4.35 1.65
N GLU A 345 -33.36 -3.46 2.57
CA GLU A 345 -33.53 -2.02 2.41
C GLU A 345 -32.28 -1.40 1.77
N THR A 346 -32.51 -0.58 0.74
CA THR A 346 -31.46 0.19 0.06
C THR A 346 -31.75 1.67 0.27
N THR A 347 -30.85 2.38 0.95
CA THR A 347 -30.98 3.82 1.18
C THR A 347 -29.98 4.58 0.32
N PHE A 348 -30.50 5.54 -0.46
CA PHE A 348 -29.71 6.50 -1.21
C PHE A 348 -29.71 7.82 -0.46
N ARG A 349 -28.52 8.34 -0.13
CA ARG A 349 -28.36 9.70 0.39
C ARG A 349 -27.49 10.49 -0.55
N PHE A 350 -27.99 11.64 -0.98
CA PHE A 350 -27.22 12.62 -1.71
C PHE A 350 -27.23 13.95 -0.96
N ARG A 351 -26.14 14.70 -1.11
CA ARG A 351 -26.06 16.09 -0.68
C ARG A 351 -25.88 16.94 -1.93
N GLU A 352 -26.84 17.81 -2.18
CA GLU A 352 -26.77 18.80 -3.24
C GLU A 352 -25.59 19.74 -2.97
N GLU A 353 -24.86 20.10 -4.02
CA GLU A 353 -23.79 21.08 -3.92
C GLU A 353 -24.44 22.45 -3.76
N GLU A 354 -24.27 23.06 -2.60
CA GLU A 354 -24.80 24.39 -2.31
C GLU A 354 -24.11 25.37 -3.27
N GLU A 355 -24.87 25.91 -4.22
CA GLU A 355 -24.37 26.89 -5.17
C GLU A 355 -23.92 28.13 -4.38
N LEU A 356 -22.61 28.26 -4.19
CA LEU A 356 -22.01 29.42 -3.54
C LEU A 356 -22.38 30.65 -4.35
N GLU A 357 -23.31 31.46 -3.82
CA GLU A 357 -23.63 32.76 -4.42
C GLU A 357 -22.32 33.53 -4.63
N PRO A 358 -22.08 34.06 -5.84
CA PRO A 358 -20.86 34.81 -6.11
C PRO A 358 -20.80 36.00 -5.15
N ALA A 359 -19.74 36.06 -4.35
CA ALA A 359 -19.53 37.15 -3.40
C ALA A 359 -19.67 38.49 -4.13
N THR A 360 -20.67 39.27 -3.75
CA THR A 360 -20.87 40.62 -4.25
C THR A 360 -19.68 41.48 -3.79
N VAL A 361 -18.78 41.77 -4.70
CA VAL A 361 -17.69 42.72 -4.49
C VAL A 361 -18.32 44.10 -4.39
N SER A 362 -18.25 44.70 -3.19
CA SER A 362 -18.71 46.07 -2.91
C SER A 362 -17.58 47.08 -3.04
#